data_AF-A0A0J8G7R6-F1
#
_entry.id   AF-A0A0J8G7R6-F1
#
_cell.length_a   1.000
_cell.length_b   1.000
_cell.length_c   1.000
_cell.angle_alpha   90.00
_cell.angle_beta   90.00
_cell.angle_gamma   90.00
#
_symmetry.space_group_name_H-M   'P 1'
#
loop_
_entity.id
_entity.type
_entity.pdbx_description
1 polymer ?
#
loop_
_entity_poly.entity_id
_entity_poly.type
_entity_poly.pdbx_seq_one_letter_code
_entity_poly.pdbx_strand_id
1 'polypeptide(L)' 'MSFRDQVLDILEEITESEEVKENTNVRLFDEGLLDSMATVQLLVEIESNLDITVPVSEFERDEWATPELIIKQLEALQS' A
#
# COMPACT_ATOMS: atom_id res chain seq x y z
N MET A 1 -9.73 9.01 -11.44
CA MET A 1 -8.99 8.85 -10.18
C MET A 1 -7.52 8.97 -10.50
N SER A 2 -6.74 9.64 -9.66
CA SER A 2 -5.29 9.60 -9.78
C SER A 2 -4.77 8.23 -9.30
N PHE A 3 -3.59 7.83 -9.76
CA PHE A 3 -2.94 6.60 -9.30
C PHE A 3 -2.86 6.54 -7.77
N ARG A 4 -2.50 7.67 -7.17
CA ARG A 4 -2.46 7.90 -5.73
C ARG A 4 -3.80 7.60 -5.05
N ASP A 5 -4.90 8.11 -5.60
CA ASP A 5 -6.24 7.85 -5.04
C ASP A 5 -6.57 6.36 -5.06
N GLN A 6 -6.23 5.65 -6.14
CA GLN A 6 -6.49 4.20 -6.24
C GLN A 6 -5.71 3.40 -5.20
N VAL A 7 -4.44 3.74 -4.97
CA VAL A 7 -3.62 3.08 -3.93
C VAL A 7 -4.18 3.36 -2.53
N LEU A 8 -4.61 4.61 -2.27
CA LEU A 8 -5.21 4.99 -1.00
C LEU A 8 -6.57 4.31 -0.76
N ASP A 9 -7.39 4.15 -1.80
CA ASP A 9 -8.65 3.41 -1.73
C ASP A 9 -8.39 1.94 -1.37
N ILE A 10 -7.43 1.28 -2.02
CA ILE A 10 -7.05 -0.12 -1.69
C ILE A 10 -6.53 -0.22 -0.25
N LEU A 11 -5.68 0.71 0.18
CA LEU A 11 -5.17 0.73 1.54
C LEU A 11 -6.29 0.93 2.57
N GLU A 12 -7.25 1.81 2.31
CA GLU A 12 -8.39 2.03 3.20
C GLU A 12 -9.26 0.76 3.30
N GLU A 13 -9.52 0.08 2.18
CA GLU A 13 -10.29 -1.17 2.19
C GLU A 13 -9.60 -2.28 2.97
N ILE A 14 -8.27 -2.38 2.89
CA ILE A 14 -7.49 -3.42 3.56
C ILE A 14 -7.28 -3.13 5.05
N THR A 15 -7.01 -1.87 5.37
CA THR A 15 -6.77 -1.42 6.75
C THR A 15 -8.07 -1.12 7.50
N GLU A 16 -9.21 -1.12 6.78
CA GLU A 16 -10.54 -0.73 7.25
C GLU A 16 -10.52 0.63 7.98
N SER A 17 -9.62 1.53 7.55
CA SER A 17 -9.30 2.77 8.25
C SER A 17 -9.11 3.93 7.28
N GLU A 18 -9.89 5.00 7.48
CA GLU A 18 -9.75 6.26 6.74
C GLU A 18 -8.45 7.01 7.09
N GLU A 19 -7.74 6.60 8.16
CA GLU A 19 -6.50 7.24 8.61
C GLU A 19 -5.42 7.23 7.53
N VAL A 20 -5.40 6.22 6.66
CA VAL A 20 -4.44 6.13 5.55
C VAL A 20 -4.63 7.24 4.51
N LYS A 21 -5.86 7.76 4.38
CA LYS A 21 -6.22 8.89 3.51
C LYS A 21 -5.99 10.23 4.19
N GLU A 22 -6.32 10.33 5.47
CA GLU A 22 -6.11 11.56 6.25
C GLU A 22 -4.63 11.82 6.55
N ASN A 23 -3.86 10.77 6.78
CA ASN A 23 -2.44 10.82 7.13
C ASN A 23 -1.62 9.82 6.31
N THR A 24 -1.12 10.24 5.14
CA THR A 24 -0.28 9.40 4.28
C THR A 24 1.10 9.07 4.85
N ASN A 25 1.47 9.67 5.98
CA ASN A 25 2.71 9.37 6.71
C ASN A 25 2.48 8.51 7.95
N VAL A 26 1.26 8.01 8.17
CA VAL A 26 0.97 7.04 9.23
C VAL A 26 1.78 5.77 9.00
N ARG A 27 2.33 5.21 10.08
CA ARG A 27 3.03 3.94 10.03
C ARG A 27 2.06 2.79 10.20
N LEU A 28 1.73 2.16 9.08
CA LEU A 28 0.71 1.13 8.98
C LEU A 28 1.04 -0.08 9.86
N PHE A 29 2.32 -0.46 9.93
CA PHE A 29 2.77 -1.57 10.79
C PHE A 29 2.80 -1.21 12.28
N ASP A 30 3.21 0.02 12.62
CA ASP A 30 3.33 0.46 14.01
C ASP A 30 1.94 0.65 14.65
N GLU A 31 0.98 1.18 13.89
CA GLU A 31 -0.42 1.32 14.31
C GLU A 31 -1.21 0.00 14.25
N GLY A 32 -0.61 -1.07 13.69
CA GLY A 32 -1.27 -2.37 13.51
C GLY A 32 -2.38 -2.35 12.45
N LEU A 33 -2.38 -1.35 11.56
CA LEU A 33 -3.27 -1.27 10.41
C LEU A 33 -2.90 -2.33 9.36
N LEU A 34 -1.62 -2.69 9.27
CA LEU A 34 -1.12 -3.60 8.24
C LEU A 34 -0.23 -4.68 8.84
N ASP A 35 -0.70 -5.91 8.71
CA ASP A 35 -0.04 -7.14 9.16
C ASP A 35 0.55 -7.93 7.99
N SER A 36 1.25 -9.03 8.29
CA SER A 36 1.81 -9.92 7.25
C SER A 36 0.75 -10.47 6.28
N MET A 37 -0.49 -10.69 6.74
CA MET A 37 -1.59 -11.14 5.87
C MET A 37 -2.17 -9.98 5.05
N ALA A 38 -2.37 -8.81 5.68
CA ALA A 38 -2.83 -7.61 5.00
C ALA A 38 -1.84 -7.14 3.93
N THR A 39 -0.53 -7.31 4.16
CA THR A 39 0.52 -7.08 3.16
C THR A 39 0.29 -7.95 1.93
N VAL A 40 0.08 -9.25 2.10
CA VAL A 40 -0.13 -10.15 0.96
C VAL A 40 -1.39 -9.76 0.19
N GLN A 41 -2.46 -9.42 0.90
CA GLN A 41 -3.70 -8.95 0.28
C GLN A 41 -3.52 -7.65 -0.50
N LEU A 42 -2.74 -6.70 0.05
CA LEU A 42 -2.37 -5.46 -0.63
C LEU A 42 -1.67 -5.72 -1.95
N LEU A 43 -0.68 -6.62 -1.99
CA LEU A 43 0.05 -6.94 -3.22
C LEU A 43 -0.88 -7.56 -4.29
N VAL A 44 -1.82 -8.41 -3.87
CA VAL A 44 -2.81 -9.02 -4.79
C VAL A 44 -3.78 -7.97 -5.33
N GLU A 45 -4.28 -7.08 -4.49
CA GLU A 45 -5.18 -5.99 -4.92
C GLU A 45 -4.46 -5.01 -5.85
N ILE A 46 -3.20 -4.68 -5.58
CA ILE A 46 -2.36 -3.87 -6.46
C ILE A 46 -2.19 -4.53 -7.81
N GLU A 47 -1.86 -5.82 -7.85
CA GLU A 47 -1.71 -6.56 -9.12
C GLU A 47 -3.03 -6.57 -9.90
N SER A 48 -4.16 -6.78 -9.23
CA SER A 48 -5.49 -6.83 -9.87
C SER A 48 -5.98 -5.45 -10.36
N ASN A 49 -5.74 -4.39 -9.61
CA ASN A 49 -6.27 -3.04 -9.91
C ASN A 49 -5.30 -2.19 -10.75
N LEU A 50 -3.99 -2.38 -10.58
CA LEU A 50 -2.95 -1.56 -11.19
C LEU A 50 -2.11 -2.32 -12.22
N ASP A 51 -2.29 -3.64 -12.36
CA ASP A 51 -1.48 -4.52 -13.23
C ASP A 51 0.02 -4.50 -12.87
N ILE A 52 0.33 -4.23 -11.58
CA ILE A 52 1.70 -4.18 -11.04
C ILE A 52 1.95 -5.43 -10.19
N THR A 53 2.82 -6.32 -10.64
CA THR A 53 3.24 -7.48 -9.84
C THR A 53 4.43 -7.09 -8.96
N VAL A 54 4.24 -7.11 -7.64
CA VAL A 54 5.31 -6.84 -6.67
C VAL A 54 5.75 -8.15 -6.00
N PRO A 55 7.00 -8.60 -6.20
CA PRO A 55 7.51 -9.77 -5.52
C PRO A 55 7.63 -9.53 -4.02
N VAL A 56 7.19 -10.50 -3.20
CA VAL A 56 7.38 -10.44 -1.73
C VAL A 56 8.88 -10.34 -1.35
N SER A 57 9.79 -10.80 -2.22
CA SER A 57 11.23 -10.64 -2.02
C SER A 57 11.73 -9.20 -2.16
N GLU A 58 11.00 -8.35 -2.89
CA GLU A 58 11.29 -6.92 -3.03
C GLU A 58 10.47 -6.08 -2.03
N PHE A 59 9.59 -6.73 -1.26
CA PHE A 59 8.81 -6.08 -0.23
C PHE A 59 9.67 -5.79 1.00
N GLU A 60 10.04 -4.52 1.16
CA GLU A 60 10.76 -4.02 2.34
C GLU A 60 9.79 -3.30 3.27
N ARG A 61 9.65 -3.77 4.52
CA ARG A 61 8.70 -3.19 5.50
C ARG A 61 8.93 -1.70 5.74
N ASP A 62 10.19 -1.26 5.72
CA ASP A 62 10.54 0.14 5.91
C ASP A 62 10.15 1.01 4.70
N GLU A 63 10.22 0.46 3.48
CA GLU A 63 9.81 1.14 2.24
C GLU A 63 8.30 1.09 2.00
N TRP A 64 7.58 0.22 2.71
CA TRP A 64 6.13 0.09 2.64
C TRP A 64 5.47 0.49 3.96
N ALA A 65 6.21 1.21 4.81
CA ALA A 65 5.77 1.52 6.16
C ALA A 65 4.60 2.51 6.19
N THR A 66 4.47 3.37 5.19
CA THR A 66 3.45 4.42 5.12
C THR A 66 2.79 4.45 3.75
N PRO A 67 1.53 4.93 3.64
CA PRO A 67 0.85 5.07 2.36
C PRO A 67 1.69 5.84 1.32
N GLU A 68 2.34 6.92 1.72
CA GLU A 68 3.21 7.73 0.85
C GLU A 68 4.33 6.90 0.22
N LEU A 69 4.99 6.05 1.02
CA LEU A 69 6.11 5.25 0.56
C LEU A 69 5.65 4.13 -0.38
N ILE A 70 4.50 3.50 -0.06
CA ILE A 70 3.85 2.50 -0.91
C ILE A 70 3.55 3.10 -2.29
N ILE A 71 2.88 4.25 -2.33
CA ILE A 71 2.57 4.96 -3.57
C ILE A 71 3.85 5.18 -4.38
N LYS A 72 4.92 5.66 -3.72
CA LYS A 72 6.19 5.94 -4.38
C LYS A 72 6.84 4.68 -4.97
N GLN A 73 6.81 3.55 -4.27
CA GLN A 73 7.32 2.29 -4.82
C GLN A 73 6.49 1.80 -6.00
N LEU A 74 5.17 1.92 -5.91
CA LEU A 74 4.28 1.55 -7.00
C LEU A 74 4.47 2.45 -8.23
N GLU A 75 4.64 3.76 -8.05
CA GLU A 75 4.97 4.70 -9.13
C GLU A 75 6.31 4.35 -9.79
N ALA A 76 7.31 3.93 -8.99
CA ALA A 76 8.61 3.52 -9.52
C ALA A 76 8.53 2.23 -10.35
N LEU A 77 7.66 1.30 -9.97
CA LEU A 77 7.43 0.02 -10.66
C LEU A 77 6.54 0.15 -11.91
N GLN A 78 5.73 1.21 -11.99
CA GLN A 78 4.90 1.52 -13.16
C GLN A 78 5.72 2.04 -14.36
N SER A 79 7.00 2.38 -14.18
CA SER A 79 7.83 3.08 -15.17
C SER A 79 8.35 2.23 -16.32
#